data_AF-A0A0F8WYS2-F1
#
_entry.id   AF-A0A0F8WYS2-F1
#
_cell.length_a   1.000
_cell.length_b   1.000
_cell.length_c   1.000
_cell.angle_alpha   90.00
_cell.angle_beta   90.00
_cell.angle_gamma   90.00
#
_symmetry.space_group_name_H-M   'P 1'
#
loop_
_entity.id
_entity.type
_entity.pdbx_description
1 polymer ?
#
loop_
_entity_poly.entity_id
_entity_poly.type
_entity_poly.pdbx_seq_one_letter_code
_entity_poly.pdbx_strand_id
1 'polypeptide(L)'
;NEVMSLTDKGGNPRFVSDPKDAPEYKPGSVKCFLHKDSPERPILEKIGLGAVTCPMATLASLHSKRQHGLHRHKQEFAALQEYKENEKEEKREARQDRQLEATLSIARGGQTAVAVPKGECDICGKTGLRRVKAHKSMVHK
;
A
#
# COMPACT_ATOMS: atom_id res chain seq x y z
N ASN A 1 -13.23 -22.25 11.95
CA ASN A 1 -14.67 -21.94 12.07
C ASN A 1 -15.39 -23.19 12.55
N GLU A 2 -15.22 -23.54 13.82
CA GLU A 2 -15.68 -24.83 14.37
C GLU A 2 -16.45 -24.56 15.69
N VAL A 3 -17.40 -23.61 15.66
CA VAL A 3 -18.07 -23.09 16.86
C VAL A 3 -19.60 -23.20 16.79
N MET A 4 -20.15 -24.04 15.91
CA MET A 4 -21.60 -24.21 15.76
C MET A 4 -22.02 -25.68 15.62
N SER A 5 -21.48 -26.57 16.44
CA SER A 5 -21.92 -27.98 16.44
C SER A 5 -22.18 -28.51 17.85
N LEU A 6 -23.01 -27.79 18.63
CA LEU A 6 -23.77 -28.43 19.70
C LEU A 6 -25.13 -28.85 19.11
N THR A 7 -25.22 -30.11 18.70
CA THR A 7 -26.46 -30.74 18.26
C THR A 7 -27.03 -31.61 19.39
N ASP A 8 -28.35 -31.61 19.55
CA ASP A 8 -29.02 -32.59 20.42
C ASP A 8 -28.85 -34.02 19.85
N LYS A 9 -29.20 -35.05 20.63
CA LYS A 9 -29.19 -36.47 20.18
C LYS A 9 -30.01 -36.73 18.90
N GLY A 10 -30.86 -35.78 18.48
CA GLY A 10 -31.64 -35.80 17.24
C GLY A 10 -31.07 -34.95 16.09
N GLY A 11 -29.87 -34.38 16.21
CA GLY A 11 -29.19 -33.66 15.12
C GLY A 11 -29.63 -32.20 14.90
N ASN A 12 -30.51 -31.66 15.73
CA ASN A 12 -30.92 -30.25 15.66
C ASN A 12 -29.93 -29.33 16.39
N PRO A 13 -29.66 -28.11 15.90
CA PRO A 13 -28.81 -27.14 16.59
C PRO A 13 -29.47 -26.73 17.91
N ARG A 14 -28.82 -27.03 19.04
CA ARG A 14 -29.33 -26.71 20.37
C ARG A 14 -28.92 -25.28 20.72
N PHE A 15 -29.88 -24.40 21.02
CA PHE A 15 -29.59 -23.18 21.74
C PHE A 15 -29.15 -23.56 23.16
N VAL A 16 -27.94 -23.15 23.56
CA VAL A 16 -27.38 -23.50 24.86
C VAL A 16 -28.15 -22.76 25.96
N SER A 17 -29.17 -23.42 26.53
CA SER A 17 -29.94 -22.91 27.68
C SER A 17 -29.20 -23.09 29.02
N ASP A 18 -28.24 -24.01 29.08
CA ASP A 18 -27.47 -24.36 30.27
C ASP A 18 -26.15 -23.56 30.32
N PRO A 19 -25.90 -22.72 31.35
CA PRO A 19 -24.70 -21.88 31.45
C PRO A 19 -23.37 -22.64 31.44
N LYS A 20 -23.39 -23.96 31.70
CA LYS A 20 -22.22 -24.84 31.75
C LYS A 20 -21.71 -25.24 30.37
N ASP A 21 -22.59 -25.22 29.37
CA ASP A 21 -22.25 -25.55 27.98
C ASP A 21 -21.93 -24.28 27.16
N ALA A 22 -21.97 -23.10 27.81
CA ALA A 22 -21.62 -21.85 27.17
C ALA A 22 -20.11 -21.78 26.91
N PRO A 23 -19.68 -21.42 25.69
CA PRO A 23 -18.25 -21.25 25.41
C PRO A 23 -17.66 -20.17 26.31
N GLU A 24 -16.46 -20.41 26.84
CA GLU A 24 -15.75 -19.43 27.66
C GLU A 24 -15.55 -18.12 26.90
N TYR A 25 -15.99 -17.01 27.50
CA TYR A 25 -15.80 -15.67 26.93
C TYR A 25 -14.31 -15.30 26.98
N LYS A 26 -13.69 -15.22 25.80
CA LYS A 26 -12.30 -14.77 25.67
C LYS A 26 -12.28 -13.25 25.50
N PRO A 27 -11.79 -12.47 26.49
CA PRO A 27 -11.64 -11.03 26.30
C PRO A 27 -10.65 -10.78 25.17
N GLY A 28 -10.90 -9.71 24.42
CA GLY A 28 -9.98 -9.26 23.40
C GLY A 28 -8.64 -8.83 24.00
N SER A 29 -7.57 -8.93 23.22
CA SER A 29 -6.22 -8.51 23.62
C SER A 29 -5.77 -7.19 22.97
N VAL A 30 -6.60 -6.59 22.11
CA VAL A 30 -6.22 -5.44 21.31
C VAL A 30 -6.41 -4.16 22.12
N LYS A 31 -5.33 -3.38 22.24
CA LYS A 31 -5.35 -2.07 22.90
C LYS A 31 -5.92 -0.99 21.98
N CYS A 32 -6.60 0.01 22.57
CA CYS A 32 -7.05 1.20 21.85
C CYS A 32 -5.85 1.95 21.23
N PHE A 33 -6.06 2.71 20.15
CA PHE A 33 -4.98 3.49 19.54
C PHE A 33 -4.45 4.58 20.48
N LEU A 34 -5.31 5.15 21.32
CA LEU A 34 -4.98 6.12 22.39
C LEU A 34 -4.52 5.44 23.69
N HIS A 35 -4.32 4.12 23.72
CA HIS A 35 -3.80 3.47 24.93
C HIS A 35 -2.36 3.91 25.22
N LYS A 36 -1.95 3.96 26.49
CA LYS A 36 -0.58 4.35 26.89
C LYS A 36 0.49 3.52 26.15
N ASP A 37 0.33 2.21 26.13
CA ASP A 37 1.26 1.30 25.44
C ASP A 37 0.88 0.99 23.98
N SER A 38 0.08 1.84 23.32
CA SER A 38 -0.26 1.63 21.92
C SER A 38 0.97 1.89 21.04
N PRO A 39 1.24 1.06 20.01
CA PRO A 39 2.33 1.32 19.05
C PRO A 39 2.11 2.60 18.24
N GLU A 40 0.91 3.19 18.27
CA GLU A 40 0.56 4.41 17.54
C GLU A 40 0.89 5.69 18.32
N ARG A 41 1.42 5.58 19.55
CA ARG A 41 1.85 6.72 20.36
C ARG A 41 2.78 7.72 19.68
N PRO A 42 3.88 7.32 19.01
CA PRO A 42 4.75 8.29 18.35
C PRO A 42 4.05 9.04 17.22
N ILE A 43 3.05 8.44 16.57
CA ILE A 43 2.24 9.13 15.56
C ILE A 43 1.31 10.14 16.23
N LEU A 44 0.68 9.75 17.34
CA LEU A 44 -0.21 10.63 18.09
C LEU A 44 0.50 11.85 18.68
N GLU A 45 1.75 11.72 19.11
CA GLU A 45 2.56 12.85 19.55
C GLU A 45 2.80 13.86 18.43
N LYS A 46 3.08 13.39 17.21
CA LYS A 46 3.25 14.26 16.03
C LYS A 46 1.97 15.01 15.65
N ILE A 47 0.81 14.39 15.85
CA ILE A 47 -0.51 14.98 15.57
C ILE A 47 -0.95 15.93 16.71
N GLY A 48 -0.24 15.96 17.83
CA GLY A 48 -0.60 16.78 19.00
C GLY A 48 -1.61 16.11 19.95
N LEU A 49 -1.86 14.82 19.80
CA LEU A 49 -2.77 14.02 20.63
C LEU A 49 -2.06 13.22 21.73
N GLY A 50 -0.81 13.56 22.03
CA GLY A 50 0.03 12.84 23.00
C GLY A 50 -0.55 12.79 24.42
N ALA A 51 -1.25 13.85 24.84
CA ALA A 51 -1.84 13.96 26.19
C ALA A 51 -3.11 13.12 26.38
N VAL A 52 -3.81 12.77 25.30
CA VAL A 52 -5.07 12.03 25.38
C VAL A 52 -4.76 10.55 25.57
N THR A 53 -5.40 9.93 26.58
CA THR A 53 -5.20 8.52 26.89
C THR A 53 -6.54 7.81 27.08
N CYS A 54 -6.65 6.58 26.56
CA CYS A 54 -7.82 5.73 26.72
C CYS A 54 -7.42 4.47 27.51
N PRO A 55 -8.16 4.10 28.57
CA PRO A 55 -7.86 2.90 29.37
C PRO A 55 -8.28 1.59 28.69
N MET A 56 -8.98 1.64 27.55
CA MET A 56 -9.50 0.44 26.90
C MET A 56 -8.38 -0.42 26.31
N ALA A 57 -8.16 -1.58 26.94
CA ALA A 57 -7.12 -2.56 26.56
C ALA A 57 -7.68 -3.90 26.04
N THR A 58 -8.99 -4.12 26.12
CA THR A 58 -9.62 -5.44 25.92
C THR A 58 -10.43 -5.56 24.61
N LEU A 59 -10.03 -4.87 23.53
CA LEU A 59 -10.77 -4.91 22.28
C LEU A 59 -10.60 -6.25 21.57
N ALA A 60 -11.69 -6.79 21.04
CA ALA A 60 -11.72 -8.14 20.45
C ALA A 60 -10.86 -8.28 19.18
N SER A 61 -10.76 -7.23 18.36
CA SER A 61 -10.04 -7.26 17.08
C SER A 61 -9.58 -5.87 16.65
N LEU A 62 -8.77 -5.79 15.60
CA LEU A 62 -8.42 -4.52 14.95
C LEU A 62 -9.66 -3.80 14.39
N HIS A 63 -10.67 -4.53 13.93
CA HIS A 63 -11.93 -3.92 13.51
C HIS A 63 -12.65 -3.28 14.69
N SER A 64 -12.68 -3.97 15.84
CA SER A 64 -13.24 -3.42 17.08
C SER A 64 -12.48 -2.19 17.55
N LYS A 65 -11.15 -2.14 17.35
CA LYS A 65 -10.33 -0.94 17.58
C LYS A 65 -10.74 0.23 16.68
N ARG A 66 -10.98 -0.02 15.39
CA ARG A 66 -11.50 0.99 14.46
C ARG A 66 -12.88 1.50 14.88
N GLN A 67 -13.81 0.59 15.18
CA GLN A 67 -15.16 0.97 15.62
C GLN A 67 -15.12 1.75 16.93
N HIS A 68 -14.28 1.33 17.89
CA HIS A 68 -14.11 2.04 19.13
C HIS A 68 -13.60 3.47 18.90
N GLY A 69 -12.63 3.68 18.01
CA GLY A 69 -12.21 5.02 17.61
C GLY A 69 -13.31 5.84 16.97
N LEU A 70 -14.02 5.28 16.00
CA LEU A 70 -15.13 5.95 15.30
C LEU A 70 -16.29 6.35 16.22
N HIS A 71 -16.54 5.61 17.31
CA HIS A 71 -17.69 5.88 18.18
C HIS A 71 -17.32 6.64 19.45
N ARG A 72 -16.16 6.36 20.04
CA ARG A 72 -15.73 6.93 21.34
C ARG A 72 -14.71 8.06 21.21
N HIS A 73 -13.92 8.09 20.15
CA HIS A 73 -12.83 9.04 19.94
C HIS A 73 -12.88 9.63 18.53
N LYS A 74 -14.05 10.19 18.18
CA LYS A 74 -14.38 10.62 16.81
C LYS A 74 -13.34 11.58 16.22
N GLN A 75 -12.98 12.60 17.00
CA GLN A 75 -12.09 13.67 16.55
C GLN A 75 -10.64 13.17 16.46
N GLU A 76 -10.18 12.45 17.48
CA GLU A 76 -8.83 11.92 17.53
C GLU A 76 -8.61 10.84 16.47
N PHE A 77 -9.64 10.03 16.21
CA PHE A 77 -9.60 9.03 15.17
C PHE A 77 -9.63 9.66 13.76
N ALA A 78 -10.40 10.74 13.56
CA ALA A 78 -10.39 11.50 12.30
C ALA A 78 -9.00 12.08 12.01
N ALA A 79 -8.39 12.78 12.98
CA ALA A 79 -7.05 13.35 12.83
C ALA A 79 -5.98 12.28 12.54
N LEU A 80 -6.05 11.13 13.22
CA LEU A 80 -5.18 9.99 12.94
C LEU A 80 -5.37 9.44 11.52
N GLN A 81 -6.61 9.40 11.04
CA GLN A 81 -6.94 8.89 9.71
C GLN A 81 -6.45 9.87 8.63
N GLU A 82 -6.67 11.17 8.81
CA GLU A 82 -6.18 12.23 7.92
C GLU A 82 -4.65 12.18 7.80
N TYR A 83 -3.92 12.06 8.91
CA TYR A 83 -2.46 11.91 8.88
C TYR A 83 -2.02 10.69 8.06
N LYS A 84 -2.68 9.54 8.25
CA LYS A 84 -2.37 8.31 7.51
C LYS A 84 -2.77 8.38 6.05
N GLU A 85 -3.76 9.20 5.69
CA GLU A 85 -4.17 9.43 4.31
C GLU A 85 -3.18 10.35 3.61
N ASN A 86 -2.78 11.45 4.24
CA ASN A 86 -1.74 12.36 3.73
C ASN A 86 -0.42 11.60 3.46
N GLU A 87 0.06 10.78 4.40
CA GLU A 87 1.28 9.96 4.17
C GLU A 87 1.15 8.98 2.99
N LYS A 88 -0.07 8.50 2.70
CA LYS A 88 -0.31 7.61 1.56
C LYS A 88 -0.40 8.39 0.27
N GLU A 89 -0.97 9.59 0.29
CA GLU A 89 -1.06 10.50 -0.85
C GLU A 89 0.33 10.94 -1.28
N GLU A 90 1.18 11.41 -0.35
CA GLU A 90 2.57 11.77 -0.64
C GLU A 90 3.35 10.61 -1.29
N LYS A 91 3.15 9.37 -0.81
CA LYS A 91 3.77 8.17 -1.39
C LYS A 91 3.20 7.82 -2.77
N ARG A 92 1.93 8.11 -3.03
CA ARG A 92 1.28 7.90 -4.32
C ARG A 92 1.75 8.94 -5.33
N GLU A 93 1.83 10.21 -4.93
CA GLU A 93 2.36 11.30 -5.75
C GLU A 93 3.82 11.05 -6.12
N ALA A 94 4.68 10.74 -5.14
CA ALA A 94 6.08 10.41 -5.41
C ALA A 94 6.25 9.20 -6.36
N ARG A 95 5.31 8.23 -6.32
CA ARG A 95 5.30 7.12 -7.28
C ARG A 95 4.88 7.58 -8.67
N GLN A 96 3.85 8.42 -8.77
CA GLN A 96 3.37 8.98 -10.03
C GLN A 96 4.44 9.85 -10.68
N ASP A 97 5.10 10.73 -9.93
CA ASP A 97 6.17 11.58 -10.43
C ASP A 97 7.32 10.77 -11.00
N ARG A 98 7.74 9.70 -10.32
CA ARG A 98 8.77 8.77 -10.84
C ARG A 98 8.32 8.08 -12.13
N GLN A 99 7.04 7.72 -12.24
CA GLN A 99 6.50 7.13 -13.46
C GLN A 99 6.47 8.15 -14.60
N LEU A 100 6.04 9.38 -14.33
CA LEU A 100 6.02 10.48 -15.30
C LEU A 100 7.43 10.86 -15.75
N GLU A 101 8.39 10.93 -14.84
CA GLU A 101 9.79 11.18 -15.18
C GLU A 101 10.34 10.06 -16.08
N ALA A 102 10.07 8.80 -15.72
CA ALA A 102 10.48 7.66 -16.55
C ALA A 102 9.86 7.71 -17.95
N THR A 103 8.56 8.01 -18.09
CA THR A 103 7.92 8.12 -19.42
C THR A 103 8.47 9.30 -20.22
N LEU A 104 8.71 10.45 -19.60
CA LEU A 104 9.34 11.60 -20.24
C LEU A 104 10.77 11.28 -20.68
N SER A 105 11.53 10.53 -19.88
CA SER A 105 12.89 10.10 -20.24
C SER A 105 12.89 9.17 -21.45
N ILE A 106 11.93 8.25 -21.56
CA ILE A 106 11.76 7.38 -22.74
C ILE A 106 11.38 8.22 -23.97
N ALA A 107 10.45 9.17 -23.82
CA ALA A 107 10.04 10.04 -24.91
C ALA A 107 11.21 10.92 -25.43
N ARG A 108 12.10 11.37 -24.52
CA ARG A 108 13.33 12.09 -24.88
C ARG A 108 14.40 11.17 -25.47
N GLY A 109 14.60 9.97 -24.91
CA GLY A 109 15.56 8.96 -25.39
C GLY A 109 15.19 8.34 -26.73
N GLY A 110 13.91 8.35 -27.11
CA GLY A 110 13.45 7.98 -28.46
C GLY A 110 13.85 8.98 -29.55
N GLN A 111 14.28 10.20 -29.18
CA GLN A 111 14.70 11.23 -30.13
C GLN A 111 16.20 11.18 -30.46
N THR A 112 16.99 10.31 -29.81
CA THR A 112 18.41 10.10 -30.14
C THR A 112 18.62 8.99 -31.17
N ALA A 113 17.69 8.79 -32.09
CA ALA A 113 18.02 8.14 -33.36
C ALA A 113 18.86 9.13 -34.16
N VAL A 114 20.18 9.05 -33.98
CA VAL A 114 21.17 9.78 -34.77
C VAL A 114 20.81 9.60 -36.24
N ALA A 115 20.32 10.66 -36.87
CA ALA A 115 20.08 10.67 -38.30
C ALA A 115 21.44 10.48 -38.98
N VAL A 116 21.75 9.26 -39.41
CA VAL A 116 22.93 8.98 -40.22
C VAL A 116 22.86 9.91 -41.43
N PRO A 117 23.80 10.85 -41.60
CA PRO A 117 23.75 11.81 -42.70
C PRO A 117 23.75 11.04 -44.02
N LYS A 118 22.80 11.39 -44.91
CA LYS A 118 22.67 10.76 -46.24
C LYS A 118 24.03 10.77 -46.94
N GLY A 119 24.61 9.60 -47.17
CA GLY A 119 25.88 9.44 -47.87
C GLY A 119 27.07 9.03 -47.01
N GLU A 120 26.86 8.72 -45.72
CA GLU A 120 27.89 8.12 -44.86
C GLU A 120 27.70 6.60 -44.72
N CYS A 121 28.81 5.85 -44.71
CA CYS A 121 28.79 4.41 -44.46
C CYS A 121 29.03 4.10 -42.98
N ASP A 122 28.05 3.43 -42.34
CA ASP A 122 28.10 3.06 -40.92
C ASP A 122 29.28 2.15 -40.49
N ILE A 123 29.97 1.50 -41.44
CA ILE A 123 31.07 0.56 -41.15
C ILE A 123 32.44 1.26 -41.26
N CYS A 124 32.60 2.21 -42.18
CA CYS A 124 33.91 2.80 -42.47
C CYS A 124 33.95 4.33 -42.43
N GLY A 125 32.84 4.99 -42.09
CA GLY A 125 32.75 6.45 -41.96
C GLY A 125 32.99 7.22 -43.26
N LYS A 126 33.02 6.56 -44.43
CA LYS A 126 33.20 7.25 -45.72
C LYS A 126 31.95 8.07 -46.03
N THR A 127 32.13 9.38 -46.13
CA THR A 127 31.08 10.35 -46.48
C THR A 127 31.04 10.64 -47.98
N GLY A 128 29.94 11.20 -48.49
CA GLY A 128 29.78 11.55 -49.91
C GLY A 128 29.37 10.40 -50.84
N LEU A 129 28.93 9.26 -50.31
CA LEU A 129 28.53 8.09 -51.11
C LEU A 129 27.14 8.29 -51.73
N ARG A 130 27.06 8.37 -53.07
CA ARG A 130 25.78 8.41 -53.81
C ARG A 130 24.91 7.15 -53.63
N ARG A 131 25.53 5.99 -53.35
CA ARG A 131 24.86 4.70 -53.13
C ARG A 131 25.51 3.92 -51.98
N VAL A 132 25.18 4.31 -50.74
CA VAL A 132 25.71 3.67 -49.51
C VAL A 132 25.47 2.15 -49.48
N LYS A 133 24.31 1.68 -49.95
CA LYS A 133 23.97 0.24 -49.98
C LYS A 133 24.90 -0.59 -50.87
N ALA A 134 25.27 -0.05 -52.04
CA ALA A 134 26.18 -0.73 -52.98
C ALA A 134 27.61 -0.78 -52.44
N HIS A 135 28.08 0.31 -51.83
CA HIS A 135 29.38 0.36 -51.16
C HIS A 135 29.48 -0.69 -50.06
N LYS A 136 28.44 -0.83 -49.23
CA LYS A 136 28.39 -1.81 -48.13
C LYS A 136 28.51 -3.25 -48.63
N SER A 137 27.81 -3.61 -49.72
CA SER A 137 27.85 -4.97 -50.27
C SER A 137 29.12 -5.34 -51.04
N MET A 138 29.88 -4.34 -51.51
CA MET A 138 31.07 -4.55 -52.33
C MET A 138 32.39 -4.46 -51.54
N VAL A 139 32.42 -3.67 -50.47
CA VAL A 139 33.65 -3.37 -49.71
C VAL A 139 33.70 -4.05 -48.34
N HIS A 140 32.54 -4.33 -47.72
CA HIS A 140 32.45 -4.85 -46.34
C HIS A 140 31.76 -6.21 -46.28
N LYS A 141 32.02 -7.07 -47.28
CA LYS A 141 31.41 -8.38 -47.42
C LYS A 141 32.17 -9.45 -46.64
#